data_AF-A0A923W8J3-F1
#
_entry.id   AF-A0A923W8J3-F1
#
_cell.length_a   1.000
_cell.length_b   1.000
_cell.length_c   1.000
_cell.angle_alpha   90.00
_cell.angle_beta   90.00
_cell.angle_gamma   90.00
#
_symmetry.space_group_name_H-M   'P 1'
#
loop_
_entity.id
_entity.type
_entity.pdbx_description
1 polymer ?
#
loop_
_entity_poly.entity_id
_entity_poly.type
_entity_poly.pdbx_seq_one_letter_code
_entity_poly.pdbx_strand_id
1 'polypeptide(L)' 'RWMRMLTIPNQSSVAKAFLEFDDAGRMRPSSYYDRLVDVMEELVKFTLLTRDLSPWLVDRYSERRESAEALSQRVNQRSL' A
#
# COMPACT_ATOMS: atom_id res chain seq x y z
N ARG A 1 4.89 1.64 9.20
CA ARG A 1 5.21 1.37 7.78
C ARG A 1 6.34 0.34 7.73
N TRP A 2 6.01 -0.92 7.46
CA TRP A 2 6.99 -2.04 7.50
C TRP A 2 6.82 -2.94 6.28
N MET A 3 5.57 -3.18 5.88
CA MET A 3 5.17 -3.95 4.69
C MET A 3 5.52 -3.28 3.34
N ARG A 4 6.28 -2.18 3.33
CA ARG A 4 6.64 -1.39 2.13
C ARG A 4 5.45 -0.89 1.27
N MET A 5 4.25 -0.84 1.84
CA MET A 5 3.04 -0.32 1.16
C MET A 5 2.98 1.21 1.12
N LEU A 6 2.26 1.73 0.12
CA LEU A 6 1.80 3.11 0.08
C LEU A 6 0.50 3.21 0.90
N THR A 7 0.62 3.66 2.14
CA THR A 7 -0.53 3.94 3.00
C THR A 7 -1.11 5.31 2.61
N ILE A 8 -2.36 5.33 2.14
CA ILE A 8 -3.06 6.58 1.81
C ILE A 8 -3.26 7.45 3.06
N PRO A 9 -3.27 8.79 2.93
CA PRO A 9 -3.36 9.69 4.08
C PRO A 9 -4.71 9.64 4.80
N ASN A 10 -5.82 9.44 4.09
CA ASN A 10 -7.13 9.40 4.71
C ASN A 10 -7.37 8.06 5.42
N GLN A 11 -8.06 8.11 6.55
CA GLN A 11 -8.39 6.95 7.37
C GLN A 11 -9.75 7.11 8.06
N SER A 12 -10.36 5.98 8.42
CA SER A 12 -11.62 5.95 9.15
C SER A 12 -11.43 5.37 10.56
N SER A 13 -12.03 6.02 11.54
CA SER A 13 -12.13 5.56 12.93
C SER A 13 -13.55 5.82 13.41
N VAL A 14 -14.29 4.73 13.66
CA VAL A 14 -15.72 4.77 13.99
C VAL A 14 -15.87 4.57 15.49
N ALA A 15 -16.24 5.62 16.23
CA ALA A 15 -16.43 5.54 17.67
C ALA A 15 -17.73 4.78 18.00
N LYS A 16 -17.70 3.97 19.07
CA LYS A 16 -18.86 3.15 19.51
C LYS A 16 -19.52 2.42 18.34
N ALA A 17 -18.72 1.72 17.53
CA ALA A 17 -19.16 1.09 16.29
C ALA A 17 -20.46 0.27 16.43
N PHE A 18 -20.71 -0.38 17.56
CA PHE A 18 -21.96 -1.12 17.81
C PHE A 18 -23.27 -0.29 17.68
N LEU A 19 -23.19 1.05 17.72
CA LEU A 19 -24.33 1.95 17.49
C LEU A 19 -24.50 2.35 16.02
N GLU A 20 -23.43 2.24 15.22
CA GLU A 20 -23.38 2.73 13.84
C GLU A 20 -23.87 1.70 12.82
N PHE A 21 -24.27 0.51 13.26
CA PHE A 21 -24.83 -0.54 12.42
C PHE A 21 -26.29 -0.83 12.79
N ASP A 22 -27.08 -1.28 11.81
CA ASP A 22 -28.44 -1.78 12.01
C ASP A 22 -28.46 -3.29 12.27
N ASP A 23 -29.65 -3.84 12.52
CA ASP A 23 -29.84 -5.26 12.83
C ASP A 23 -29.49 -6.19 11.64
N ALA A 24 -29.43 -5.64 10.42
CA ALA A 24 -28.98 -6.36 9.22
C ALA A 24 -27.45 -6.25 9.01
N GLY A 25 -26.72 -5.61 9.93
CA GLY A 25 -25.28 -5.40 9.85
C GLY A 25 -24.86 -4.34 8.83
N ARG A 26 -25.79 -3.45 8.41
CA ARG A 26 -25.49 -2.35 7.50
C ARG A 26 -25.14 -1.11 8.30
N MET A 27 -24.10 -0.40 7.86
CA MET A 27 -23.73 0.86 8.45
C MET A 27 -24.82 1.90 8.18
N ARG A 28 -25.25 2.60 9.22
CA ARG A 28 -26.26 3.66 9.14
C ARG A 28 -25.68 4.89 8.42
N PRO A 29 -26.50 5.71 7.76
CA PRO A 29 -26.06 7.01 7.24
C PRO A 29 -25.57 7.90 8.40
N SER A 30 -24.29 8.24 8.39
CA SER A 30 -23.66 9.11 9.39
C SER A 30 -22.38 9.74 8.82
N SER A 31 -21.81 10.72 9.52
CA SER A 31 -20.52 11.30 9.11
C SER A 31 -19.38 10.28 9.06
N TYR A 32 -19.48 9.17 9.81
CA TYR A 32 -18.54 8.06 9.72
C TYR A 32 -18.67 7.29 8.41
N TYR A 33 -19.90 7.14 7.89
CA TYR A 33 -20.14 6.52 6.60
C TYR A 33 -19.56 7.38 5.48
N ASP A 34 -19.80 8.69 5.51
CA ASP A 34 -19.23 9.63 4.53
C ASP A 34 -17.69 9.58 4.53
N ARG A 35 -17.06 9.52 5.72
CA ARG A 35 -15.60 9.33 5.82
C ARG A 35 -15.13 8.02 5.22
N LEU A 36 -15.88 6.93 5.39
CA LEU A 36 -15.54 5.64 4.82
C LEU A 36 -15.58 5.71 3.29
N VAL A 37 -16.57 6.41 2.73
CA VAL A 37 -16.66 6.67 1.28
C VAL A 37 -15.43 7.44 0.80
N ASP A 38 -15.03 8.53 1.48
CA ASP A 38 -13.84 9.31 1.12
C ASP A 38 -12.56 8.44 1.11
N VAL A 39 -12.40 7.58 2.11
CA VAL A 39 -11.23 6.68 2.22
C VAL A 39 -11.20 5.68 1.06
N MET A 40 -12.34 5.10 0.70
CA MET A 40 -12.42 4.15 -0.41
C MET A 40 -12.21 4.84 -1.75
N GLU A 41 -12.75 6.05 -1.93
CA GLU A 41 -12.52 6.86 -3.11
C GLU A 41 -11.02 7.20 -3.28
N GLU A 42 -10.37 7.64 -2.20
CA GLU A 42 -8.94 7.91 -2.18
C GLU A 42 -8.10 6.66 -2.46
N LEU A 43 -8.45 5.52 -1.85
CA LEU A 43 -7.77 4.25 -2.08
C LEU A 43 -7.79 3.85 -3.56
N VAL A 44 -8.94 3.98 -4.22
CA VAL A 44 -9.07 3.66 -5.65
C VAL A 44 -8.27 4.64 -6.50
N LYS A 45 -8.35 5.96 -6.21
CA LYS A 45 -7.56 6.99 -6.90
C LYS A 45 -6.06 6.70 -6.82
N PHE A 46 -5.53 6.43 -5.62
CA PHE A 46 -4.13 6.09 -5.41
C PHE A 46 -3.74 4.77 -6.07
N THR A 47 -4.62 3.78 -6.04
CA THR A 47 -4.37 2.48 -6.69
C THR A 47 -4.24 2.64 -8.20
N LEU A 48 -5.18 3.35 -8.83
CA LEU A 48 -5.12 3.63 -10.28
C LEU A 48 -3.91 4.47 -10.65
N LEU A 49 -3.51 5.43 -9.80
CA LEU A 49 -2.34 6.26 -10.01
C LEU A 49 -1.02 5.46 -9.94
N THR A 50 -0.95 4.43 -9.09
CA THR A 50 0.34 3.81 -8.72
C THR A 50 0.55 2.39 -9.23
N ARG A 51 -0.52 1.65 -9.56
CA ARG A 51 -0.41 0.21 -9.90
C ARG A 51 0.53 -0.05 -11.09
N ASP A 52 0.44 0.76 -12.14
CA ASP A 52 1.21 0.57 -13.38
C ASP A 52 2.65 1.10 -13.23
N LEU A 53 2.88 2.01 -12.28
CA LEU A 53 4.19 2.57 -11.93
C LEU A 53 4.92 1.75 -10.84
N SER A 54 4.26 0.76 -10.24
CA SER A 54 4.79 -0.02 -9.13
C SER A 54 6.19 -0.60 -9.41
N PRO A 55 6.51 -1.18 -10.58
CA PRO A 55 7.85 -1.69 -10.87
C PRO A 55 8.93 -0.61 -10.79
N TRP A 56 8.62 0.61 -11.25
CA TRP A 56 9.55 1.72 -11.20
C TRP A 56 9.69 2.28 -9.78
N LEU A 57 8.58 2.41 -9.04
CA LEU A 57 8.57 2.92 -7.66
C LEU A 57 9.35 2.03 -6.68
N VAL A 58 9.45 0.73 -6.97
CA VAL A 58 10.17 -0.24 -6.14
C VAL A 58 11.57 -0.57 -6.65
N ASP A 59 12.02 0.03 -7.76
CA ASP A 59 13.37 -0.14 -8.30
C ASP A 59 14.38 0.70 -7.48
N ARG A 60 14.96 0.08 -6.45
CA ARG A 60 15.85 0.76 -5.49
C ARG A 60 17.31 0.69 -5.93
N TYR A 61 17.99 1.84 -5.80
CA TYR A 61 19.43 1.94 -6.06
C TYR A 61 20.28 0.93 -5.30
N SER A 62 20.01 0.72 -4.00
CA SER A 62 20.77 -0.22 -3.18
C SER A 62 20.64 -1.67 -3.68
N GLU A 63 19.45 -2.07 -4.12
CA GLU A 63 19.16 -3.41 -4.65
C GLU A 63 19.85 -3.62 -6.02
N ARG A 64 19.91 -2.57 -6.85
CA ARG A 64 20.68 -2.59 -8.11
C ARG A 64 22.18 -2.71 -7.89
N ARG A 65 22.73 -1.99 -6.90
CA ARG A 65 24.16 -2.09 -6.54
C ARG A 65 24.55 -3.48 -6.08
N GLU A 66 23.77 -4.05 -5.15
CA GLU A 66 24.01 -5.40 -4.62
C GLU A 66 23.98 -6.45 -5.75
N SER A 67 23.04 -6.33 -6.68
CA SER A 67 22.94 -7.23 -7.83
C SER A 67 24.19 -7.18 -8.74
N ALA A 68 24.77 -6.00 -8.95
CA ALA A 68 26.00 -5.82 -9.72
C ALA A 68 27.22 -6.39 -8.98
N GLU A 69 27.31 -6.20 -7.67
CA GLU A 69 28.36 -6.78 -6.82
C GLU A 69 28.28 -8.31 -6.81
N ALA A 70 27.08 -8.88 -6.66
CA ALA A 70 26.85 -10.32 -6.76
C ALA A 70 27.20 -10.89 -8.14
N LEU A 71 26.91 -10.16 -9.23
CA LEU A 71 27.33 -10.54 -10.57
C LEU A 71 28.86 -10.54 -10.71
N SER A 72 29.52 -9.48 -10.23
CA SER A 72 30.98 -9.36 -10.26
C SER A 72 31.65 -10.52 -9.51
N GLN A 73 31.13 -10.89 -8.33
CA GLN A 73 31.65 -12.04 -7.57
C GLN A 73 31.51 -13.36 -8.33
N ARG A 74 30.39 -13.61 -9.01
CA ARG A 74 30.19 -14.82 -9.82
C ARG A 74 31.15 -14.88 -11.01
N VAL A 75 31.32 -13.78 -11.73
CA VAL A 75 32.22 -13.71 -12.90
C VAL A 75 33.70 -13.86 -12.49
N ASN A 76 34.06 -13.39 -11.29
CA ASN A 76 35.42 -13.45 -10.78
C ASN A 76 35.76 -14.74 -10.01
N GLN A 77 34.85 -15.72 -9.93
CA GLN A 77 35.23 -17.07 -9.51
C GLN A 77 36.12 -17.68 -10.59
N ARG A 78 37.43 -17.69 -10.37
CA ARG A 78 38.38 -18.43 -11.21
C ARG A 78 37.88 -19.87 -11.33
N SER A 79 37.62 -20.31 -12.55
CA SER A 79 37.36 -21.70 -12.90
C SER A 79 38.37 -22.60 -12.19
N LEU A 80 37.89 -23.63 -11.51
CA LEU A 80 38.72 -24.74 -11.01
C LEU A 80 39.60 -25.29 -12.14
#